data_AF-A0A0K2U8S5-F1
#
_entry.id   AF-A0A0K2U8S5-F1
#
_cell.length_a   1.000
_cell.length_b   1.000
_cell.length_c   1.000
_cell.angle_alpha   90.00
_cell.angle_beta   90.00
_cell.angle_gamma   90.00
#
_symmetry.space_group_name_H-M   'P 1'
#
loop_
_entity.id
_entity.type
_entity.pdbx_description
1 polymer ?
#
loop_
_entity_poly.entity_id
_entity_poly.type
_entity_poly.pdbx_seq_one_letter_code
_entity_poly.pdbx_strand_id
1 'polypeptide(L)'
;MVTGMLLLPRFRSQNMGSPKFAHIRELCNIEITKRTNIARLLTEKCLAPTPLKRTSVQLANVVFHESTEASLEWYADHGYPHLYQTALFIRLIREWWNCLNVKQLIAVVRLRDPSREAISGKS
;
A
#
# COMPACT_ATOMS: atom_id res chain seq x y z
N MET A 1 12.47 7.98 32.57
CA MET A 1 12.46 7.00 31.47
C MET A 1 11.24 7.28 30.61
N VAL A 2 11.40 7.92 29.46
CA VAL A 2 10.29 8.14 28.52
C VAL A 2 10.29 6.98 27.55
N THR A 3 9.34 6.06 27.73
CA THR A 3 9.06 5.03 26.73
C THR A 3 8.53 5.75 25.50
N GLY A 4 9.42 6.03 24.54
CA GLY A 4 9.07 6.53 23.22
C GLY A 4 8.22 5.49 22.51
N MET A 5 6.92 5.58 22.69
CA MET A 5 5.95 4.72 22.05
C MET A 5 5.94 5.11 20.57
N LEU A 6 6.68 4.34 19.76
CA LEU A 6 6.47 4.29 18.32
C LEU A 6 4.96 4.09 18.13
N LEU A 7 4.26 5.09 17.57
CA LEU A 7 2.93 4.91 17.01
C LEU A 7 3.10 4.04 15.77
N LEU A 8 3.41 2.76 15.99
CA LEU A 8 3.25 1.74 14.99
C LEU A 8 1.82 1.89 14.46
N PRO A 9 1.58 1.73 13.15
CA PRO A 9 0.24 1.49 12.63
C PRO A 9 -0.50 0.54 13.57
N ARG A 10 -1.82 0.71 13.74
CA ARG A 10 -2.62 -0.19 14.59
C ARG A 10 -2.68 -1.60 13.96
N PHE A 11 -1.55 -2.29 13.90
CA PHE A 11 -1.37 -3.68 13.46
C PHE A 11 -2.18 -4.64 14.32
N ARG A 12 -2.45 -4.25 15.56
CA ARG A 12 -3.19 -5.04 16.51
C ARG A 12 -4.68 -4.78 16.29
N SER A 13 -5.38 -5.81 15.81
CA SER A 13 -6.85 -6.05 15.84
C SER A 13 -7.61 -6.05 14.51
N GLN A 14 -6.99 -5.79 13.36
CA GLN A 14 -7.74 -5.90 12.09
C GLN A 14 -7.80 -7.36 11.60
N ASN A 15 -9.02 -7.91 11.52
CA ASN A 15 -9.26 -9.14 10.81
C ASN A 15 -9.11 -8.87 9.30
N MET A 16 -7.94 -9.19 8.76
CA MET A 16 -7.60 -8.99 7.35
C MET A 16 -8.04 -10.15 6.46
N GLY A 17 -8.79 -11.13 6.97
CA GLY A 17 -9.17 -12.30 6.20
C GLY A 17 -7.97 -13.08 5.63
N SER A 18 -8.01 -13.39 4.35
CA SER A 18 -6.97 -14.11 3.60
C SER A 18 -6.53 -13.31 2.37
N PRO A 19 -5.67 -12.29 2.52
CA PRO A 19 -5.14 -11.54 1.39
C PRO A 19 -4.29 -12.45 0.50
N LYS A 20 -4.48 -12.37 -0.82
CA LYS A 20 -3.77 -13.21 -1.79
C LYS A 20 -3.16 -12.35 -2.88
N PHE A 21 -1.92 -12.67 -3.25
CA PHE A 21 -1.27 -12.01 -4.39
C PHE A 21 -2.03 -12.23 -5.71
N ALA A 22 -2.78 -13.33 -5.82
CA ALA A 22 -3.66 -13.60 -6.95
C ALA A 22 -4.69 -12.49 -7.19
N HIS A 23 -5.20 -11.84 -6.14
CA HIS A 23 -6.17 -10.74 -6.25
C HIS A 23 -5.56 -9.51 -6.95
N ILE A 24 -4.26 -9.27 -6.77
CA ILE A 24 -3.57 -8.15 -7.44
C ILE A 24 -3.36 -8.46 -8.93
N ARG A 25 -3.12 -9.74 -9.27
CA ARG A 25 -3.08 -10.17 -10.69
C ARG A 25 -4.44 -10.04 -11.35
N GLU A 26 -5.49 -10.47 -10.65
CA GLU A 26 -6.88 -10.33 -11.09
C GLU A 26 -7.23 -8.86 -11.35
N LEU A 27 -6.92 -7.97 -10.41
CA LEU A 27 -7.10 -6.53 -10.56
C LEU A 27 -6.38 -5.98 -11.81
N CYS A 28 -5.11 -6.35 -11.99
CA CYS A 28 -4.33 -5.92 -13.15
C CYS A 28 -4.99 -6.36 -14.46
N ASN A 29 -5.52 -7.59 -14.52
CA ASN A 29 -6.22 -8.09 -15.70
C ASN A 29 -7.53 -7.36 -15.95
N ILE A 30 -8.30 -7.06 -14.89
CA ILE A 30 -9.54 -6.29 -15.00
C ILE A 30 -9.23 -4.89 -15.56
N GLU A 31 -8.27 -4.18 -14.98
CA GLU A 31 -7.93 -2.82 -15.42
C GLU A 31 -7.33 -2.76 -16.83
N ILE A 32 -6.57 -3.76 -17.27
CA ILE A 32 -6.05 -3.79 -18.66
C ILE A 32 -7.18 -3.72 -19.69
N THR A 33 -8.36 -4.28 -19.37
CA THR A 33 -9.52 -4.28 -20.28
C THR A 33 -10.34 -2.99 -20.22
N LYS A 34 -10.08 -2.10 -19.24
CA LYS A 34 -10.84 -0.87 -19.05
C LYS A 34 -10.15 0.31 -19.74
N ARG A 35 -10.97 1.31 -20.12
CA ARG A 35 -10.50 2.54 -20.76
C ARG A 35 -9.85 3.51 -19.76
N THR A 36 -10.23 3.39 -18.48
CA THR A 36 -9.77 4.25 -17.38
C THR A 36 -9.40 3.35 -16.21
N ASN A 37 -8.15 3.48 -15.76
CA ASN A 37 -7.56 2.58 -14.76
C ASN A 37 -7.25 3.39 -13.50
N ILE A 38 -7.70 2.92 -12.35
CA ILE A 38 -7.47 3.56 -11.06
C ILE A 38 -6.02 3.29 -10.65
N ALA A 39 -5.54 2.05 -10.79
CA ALA A 39 -4.17 1.65 -10.51
C ALA A 39 -3.27 1.76 -11.76
N ARG A 40 -3.20 2.94 -12.38
CA ARG A 40 -2.43 3.19 -13.64
C ARG A 40 -0.96 2.75 -13.62
N LEU A 41 -0.34 2.70 -12.44
CA LEU A 41 1.06 2.28 -12.28
C LEU A 41 1.21 0.75 -12.24
N LEU A 42 0.16 0.03 -11.85
CA LEU A 42 0.17 -1.42 -11.73
C LEU A 42 0.19 -2.03 -13.14
N THR A 43 1.31 -2.66 -13.46
CA THR A 43 1.51 -3.33 -14.75
C THR A 43 2.02 -4.75 -14.50
N GLU A 44 1.98 -5.59 -15.54
CA GLU A 44 2.50 -6.96 -15.46
C GLU A 44 3.97 -7.01 -15.00
N LYS A 45 4.77 -5.98 -15.33
CA LYS A 45 6.17 -5.87 -14.90
C LYS A 45 6.32 -5.76 -13.37
N CYS A 46 5.31 -5.24 -12.68
CA CYS A 46 5.27 -5.16 -11.22
C CYS A 46 4.93 -6.54 -10.60
N LEU A 47 4.15 -7.35 -11.31
CA LEU A 47 3.65 -8.65 -10.83
C LEU A 47 4.59 -9.82 -11.18
N ALA A 48 5.28 -9.70 -12.30
CA ALA A 48 6.25 -10.66 -12.82
C ALA A 48 7.52 -9.91 -13.29
N PRO A 49 8.32 -9.37 -12.36
CA PRO A 49 9.55 -8.68 -12.72
C PRO A 49 10.56 -9.65 -13.34
N THR A 50 11.33 -9.16 -14.31
CA THR A 50 12.45 -9.93 -14.87
C THR A 50 13.52 -10.20 -13.80
N PRO A 51 14.39 -11.22 -13.96
CA PRO A 51 15.42 -11.54 -12.96
C PRO A 51 16.28 -10.34 -12.55
N LEU A 52 16.64 -9.47 -13.51
CA LEU A 52 17.39 -8.24 -13.26
C LEU A 52 16.61 -7.19 -12.47
N LYS A 53 15.28 -7.19 -12.57
CA LYS A 53 14.40 -6.22 -11.91
C LYS A 53 13.74 -6.76 -10.64
N ARG A 54 13.95 -8.03 -10.27
CA ARG A 54 13.31 -8.65 -9.10
C ARG A 54 13.62 -7.94 -7.78
N THR A 55 14.78 -7.30 -7.70
CA THR A 55 15.25 -6.54 -6.52
C THR A 55 14.86 -5.06 -6.58
N SER A 56 14.09 -4.65 -7.59
CA SER A 56 13.67 -3.26 -7.73
C SER A 56 12.63 -2.91 -6.68
N VAL A 57 13.05 -2.11 -5.69
CA VAL A 57 12.15 -1.53 -4.68
C VAL A 57 11.04 -0.71 -5.32
N GLN A 58 11.32 -0.05 -6.45
CA GLN A 58 10.32 0.75 -7.18
C GLN A 58 9.17 -0.13 -7.70
N LEU A 59 9.46 -1.29 -8.27
CA LEU A 59 8.41 -2.21 -8.75
C LEU A 59 7.58 -2.76 -7.60
N ALA A 60 8.22 -3.15 -6.49
CA ALA A 60 7.51 -3.58 -5.29
C ALA A 60 6.65 -2.45 -4.70
N ASN A 61 7.17 -1.21 -4.68
CA ASN A 61 6.46 -0.06 -4.14
C ASN A 61 5.16 0.25 -4.91
N VAL A 62 5.14 -0.01 -6.22
CA VAL A 62 3.93 0.15 -7.06
C VAL A 62 2.84 -0.85 -6.67
N VAL A 63 3.20 -2.10 -6.36
CA VAL A 63 2.22 -3.12 -5.91
C VAL A 63 1.47 -2.63 -4.68
N PHE A 64 2.17 -2.01 -3.73
CA PHE A 64 1.56 -1.51 -2.50
C PHE A 64 1.08 -0.05 -2.60
N HIS A 65 1.01 0.55 -3.78
CA HIS A 65 0.72 1.99 -3.93
C HIS A 65 -0.74 2.31 -3.56
N GLU A 66 -0.99 3.55 -3.12
CA GLU A 66 -2.33 4.03 -2.72
C GLU A 66 -3.37 3.87 -3.86
N SER A 67 -2.94 4.04 -5.11
CA SER A 67 -3.81 3.78 -6.27
C SER A 67 -4.22 2.31 -6.42
N THR A 68 -3.34 1.39 -6.03
CA THR A 68 -3.62 -0.06 -6.07
C THR A 68 -4.59 -0.44 -4.96
N GLU A 69 -4.41 0.12 -3.76
CA GLU A 69 -5.37 0.02 -2.66
C GLU A 69 -6.76 0.53 -3.08
N ALA A 70 -6.83 1.77 -3.58
CA ALA A 70 -8.08 2.40 -3.98
C ALA A 70 -8.79 1.62 -5.10
N SER A 71 -8.04 1.04 -6.03
CA SER A 71 -8.60 0.19 -7.08
C SER A 71 -9.18 -1.10 -6.49
N LEU A 72 -8.47 -1.80 -5.59
CA LEU A 72 -9.00 -2.99 -4.92
C LEU A 72 -10.27 -2.70 -4.12
N GLU A 73 -10.30 -1.59 -3.39
CA GLU A 73 -11.46 -1.15 -2.63
C GLU A 73 -12.65 -0.86 -3.56
N TRP A 74 -12.41 -0.10 -4.65
CA TRP A 74 -13.45 0.19 -5.63
C TRP A 74 -14.03 -1.09 -6.25
N TYR A 75 -13.20 -2.02 -6.72
CA TYR A 75 -13.71 -3.26 -7.32
C TYR A 75 -14.37 -4.19 -6.29
N ALA A 76 -13.95 -4.14 -5.03
CA ALA A 76 -14.63 -4.85 -3.97
C ALA A 76 -16.09 -4.41 -3.82
N ASP A 77 -16.34 -3.10 -3.91
CA ASP A 77 -17.69 -2.53 -3.87
C ASP A 77 -18.48 -2.74 -5.18
N HIS A 78 -17.79 -3.07 -6.28
CA HIS A 78 -18.36 -3.20 -7.62
C HIS A 78 -18.27 -4.63 -8.19
N GLY A 79 -18.59 -5.63 -7.34
CA GLY A 79 -18.82 -7.01 -7.78
C GLY A 79 -17.67 -7.99 -7.53
N TYR A 80 -16.57 -7.56 -6.90
CA TYR A 80 -15.44 -8.42 -6.55
C TYR A 80 -15.10 -8.37 -5.04
N PRO A 81 -16.05 -8.67 -4.14
CA PRO A 81 -15.91 -8.43 -2.70
C PRO A 81 -14.71 -9.13 -2.07
N HIS A 82 -14.23 -10.24 -2.66
CA HIS A 82 -13.04 -10.96 -2.20
C HIS A 82 -11.74 -10.17 -2.34
N LEU A 83 -11.72 -9.07 -3.08
CA LEU A 83 -10.57 -8.17 -3.20
C LEU A 83 -10.36 -7.30 -1.95
N TYR A 84 -11.43 -7.06 -1.16
CA TYR A 84 -11.41 -6.14 -0.01
C TYR A 84 -10.33 -6.48 1.02
N GLN A 85 -10.21 -7.77 1.36
CA GLN A 85 -9.19 -8.26 2.29
C GLN A 85 -7.75 -7.92 1.84
N THR A 86 -7.52 -7.85 0.53
CA THR A 86 -6.21 -7.47 -0.02
C THR A 86 -6.02 -5.96 -0.04
N ALA A 87 -7.09 -5.18 -0.23
CA ALA A 87 -7.04 -3.72 -0.05
C ALA A 87 -6.58 -3.37 1.38
N LEU A 88 -7.19 -3.99 2.40
CA LEU A 88 -6.82 -3.80 3.81
C LEU A 88 -5.35 -4.14 4.07
N PHE A 89 -4.88 -5.27 3.53
CA PHE A 89 -3.48 -5.66 3.67
C PHE A 89 -2.52 -4.67 3.00
N ILE A 90 -2.84 -4.20 1.79
CA ILE A 90 -2.00 -3.22 1.09
C ILE A 90 -1.93 -1.91 1.86
N ARG A 91 -3.08 -1.42 2.36
CA ARG A 91 -3.16 -0.22 3.20
C ARG A 91 -2.22 -0.30 4.39
N LEU A 92 -2.27 -1.42 5.10
CA LEU A 92 -1.41 -1.67 6.26
C LEU A 92 0.09 -1.62 5.90
N ILE A 93 0.48 -2.31 4.82
CA ILE A 93 1.88 -2.32 4.37
C ILE A 93 2.31 -0.92 3.92
N ARG A 94 1.41 -0.16 3.29
CA ARG A 94 1.66 1.23 2.88
C ARG A 94 1.88 2.14 4.08
N GLU A 95 1.02 2.07 5.08
CA GLU A 95 1.17 2.81 6.33
C GLU A 95 2.50 2.46 7.01
N TRP A 96 2.80 1.17 7.16
CA TRP A 96 4.07 0.72 7.72
C TRP A 96 5.28 1.26 6.96
N TRP A 97 5.27 1.15 5.63
CA TRP A 97 6.35 1.64 4.79
C TRP A 97 6.51 3.15 4.90
N ASN A 98 5.41 3.90 4.94
CA ASN A 98 5.42 5.35 5.12
C ASN A 98 6.03 5.74 6.48
N CYS A 99 5.69 5.04 7.56
CA CYS A 99 6.26 5.27 8.89
C CYS A 99 7.77 4.99 8.93
N LEU A 100 8.23 3.91 8.29
CA LEU A 100 9.65 3.57 8.29
C LEU A 100 10.50 4.41 7.34
N ASN A 101 9.91 4.89 6.24
CA ASN A 101 10.61 5.60 5.18
C ASN A 101 10.32 7.11 5.21
N VAL A 102 10.04 7.67 6.39
CA VAL A 102 9.94 9.12 6.59
C VAL A 102 11.31 9.76 6.31
N LYS A 103 11.48 10.32 5.11
CA LYS A 103 12.76 10.93 4.71
C LYS A 103 13.00 12.30 5.34
N GLN A 104 11.95 13.09 5.61
CA GLN A 104 12.03 14.40 6.30
C GLN A 104 10.67 14.80 6.90
N LEU A 105 10.68 15.40 8.11
CA LEU A 105 9.55 16.04 8.81
C LEU A 105 8.68 16.97 7.93
N ILE A 106 9.26 17.54 6.88
CA ILE A 106 8.58 18.46 5.95
C ILE A 106 7.53 17.76 5.06
N ALA A 107 7.71 16.46 4.77
CA ALA A 107 6.75 15.72 3.94
C ALA A 107 5.37 15.57 4.61
N VAL A 108 5.35 15.54 5.95
CA VAL A 108 4.14 15.47 6.78
C VAL A 108 3.26 16.69 6.58
N VAL A 109 3.89 17.87 6.65
CA VAL A 109 3.22 19.17 6.51
C VAL A 109 2.70 19.36 5.08
N ARG A 110 3.43 18.88 4.08
CA ARG A 110 3.05 19.04 2.66
C ARG A 110 1.95 18.08 2.20
N LEU A 111 1.88 16.88 2.78
CA LEU A 111 0.96 15.81 2.33
C LEU A 111 -0.28 15.63 3.22
N ARG A 112 -0.37 16.33 4.37
CA ARG A 112 -1.46 16.18 5.36
C ARG A 112 -1.71 14.71 5.76
N ASP A 113 -0.65 13.93 5.90
CA ASP A 113 -0.72 12.53 6.28
C ASP A 113 -0.23 12.36 7.73
N PRO A 114 -1.13 12.07 8.70
CA PRO A 114 -0.77 11.90 10.11
C PRO A 114 0.16 10.70 10.36
N SER A 115 0.20 9.72 9.45
CA SER A 115 1.03 8.51 9.61
C SER A 115 2.53 8.78 9.46
N ARG A 116 2.91 10.00 9.05
CA ARG A 116 4.29 10.39 8.74
C ARG A 116 4.93 11.31 9.77
N GLU A 117 4.20 11.73 10.81
CA GLU A 117 4.72 12.59 11.87
C GLU A 117 6.00 11.99 12.49
N ALA A 118 7.11 12.73 12.44
CA ALA A 118 8.32 12.29 13.12
C ALA A 118 8.25 12.63 14.60
N ILE A 119 8.65 11.67 15.44
CA ILE A 119 8.64 11.81 16.89
C ILE A 119 9.82 12.69 17.29
N SER A 120 9.55 13.96 17.63
CA SER A 120 10.54 14.80 18.29
C SER A 120 10.72 14.32 19.73
N GLY A 121 11.76 13.51 19.96
CA GLY A 121 12.31 13.37 21.31
C GLY A 121 13.05 14.66 21.67
N LYS A 122 12.55 15.41 22.65
CA LYS A 122 13.34 16.48 23.26
C LYS A 122 14.53 15.82 23.97
N SER A 123 15.75 16.10 23.47
CA SER A 123 17.02 15.85 24.17
C SER A 123 17.07 16.61 25.49
#